data_AF-A0A6B0UGV3-F1
#
_entry.id   AF-A0A6B0UGV3-F1
#
_cell.length_a   1.000
_cell.length_b   1.000
_cell.length_c   1.000
_cell.angle_alpha   90.00
_cell.angle_beta   90.00
_cell.angle_gamma   90.00
#
_symmetry.space_group_name_H-M   'P 1'
#
loop_
_entity.id
_entity.type
_entity.pdbx_description
1 polymer ?
#
loop_
_entity_poly.entity_id
_entity_poly.type
_entity_poly.pdbx_seq_one_letter_code
_entity_poly.pdbx_strand_id
1 'polypeptide(L)'
;SARVQSESSSNFDTNMMCLSSQFRTTLRRQMEGKCSQIPELKRTLQNVERCRFTCEMKDTSSGHNVVSKQVFRLKDGTPCGYDMVCRGGECIDILDMNFV
;
A
#
# COMPACT_ATOMS: atom_id res chain seq x y z
N SER A 1 -29.99 -8.74 -4.62
CA SER A 1 -29.16 -7.95 -3.69
C SER A 1 -27.78 -7.75 -4.29
N ALA A 2 -27.50 -6.56 -4.80
CA ALA A 2 -26.18 -6.23 -5.33
C ALA A 2 -25.19 -6.17 -4.16
N ARG A 3 -24.24 -7.10 -4.14
CA ARG A 3 -23.12 -7.11 -3.20
C ARG A 3 -22.24 -5.95 -3.63
N VAL A 4 -22.40 -4.80 -2.97
CA VAL A 4 -21.48 -3.68 -3.11
C VAL A 4 -20.14 -4.19 -2.57
N GLN A 5 -19.31 -4.73 -3.46
CA GLN A 5 -17.88 -4.79 -3.21
C GLN A 5 -17.50 -3.34 -2.96
N SER A 6 -17.26 -2.99 -1.69
CA SER A 6 -16.59 -1.75 -1.35
C SER A 6 -15.22 -1.87 -1.99
N GLU A 7 -15.12 -1.40 -3.23
CA GLU A 7 -13.87 -1.15 -3.90
C GLU A 7 -13.18 -0.08 -3.06
N SER A 8 -12.41 -0.52 -2.07
CA SER A 8 -11.28 0.27 -1.62
C SER A 8 -10.34 0.32 -2.82
N SER A 9 -10.59 1.27 -3.72
CA SER A 9 -9.68 1.63 -4.81
C SER A 9 -8.48 2.33 -4.18
N SER A 10 -7.73 1.59 -3.36
CA SER A 10 -6.39 2.00 -2.98
C SER A 10 -5.62 2.09 -4.28
N ASN A 11 -5.40 3.34 -4.70
CA ASN A 11 -4.78 3.66 -5.97
C ASN A 11 -3.30 3.29 -5.84
N PHE A 12 -2.89 2.33 -6.66
CA PHE A 12 -1.48 2.08 -6.87
C PHE A 12 -0.91 3.23 -7.70
N ASP A 13 0.32 3.60 -7.38
CA ASP A 13 1.18 4.43 -8.22
C ASP A 13 1.10 3.99 -9.68
N THR A 14 1.05 4.94 -10.60
CA THR A 14 0.99 4.67 -12.04
C THR A 14 2.16 3.80 -12.50
N ASN A 15 3.35 3.94 -11.91
CA ASN A 15 4.52 3.13 -12.24
C ASN A 15 4.30 1.65 -11.91
N MET A 16 3.51 1.35 -10.88
CA MET A 16 3.18 -0.01 -10.49
C MET A 16 2.13 -0.64 -11.42
N MET A 17 1.53 0.12 -12.35
CA MET A 17 0.55 -0.43 -13.30
C MET A 17 1.20 -1.35 -14.35
N CYS A 18 2.50 -1.23 -14.57
CA CYS A 18 3.29 -2.15 -15.41
C CYS A 18 3.41 -3.55 -14.80
N LEU A 19 3.19 -3.69 -13.49
CA LEU A 19 3.25 -4.96 -12.79
C LEU A 19 2.01 -5.82 -13.11
N SER A 20 2.20 -7.14 -13.10
CA SER A 20 1.10 -8.07 -13.40
C SER A 20 -0.09 -7.86 -12.46
N SER A 21 -1.30 -8.05 -12.97
CA SER A 21 -2.53 -7.90 -12.18
C SER A 21 -2.53 -8.81 -10.93
N GLN A 22 -1.99 -10.02 -11.07
CA GLN A 22 -1.85 -10.98 -9.97
C GLN A 22 -0.88 -10.48 -8.89
N PHE A 23 0.26 -9.90 -9.29
CA PHE A 23 1.22 -9.32 -8.36
C PHE A 23 0.58 -8.18 -7.56
N ARG A 24 -0.05 -7.21 -8.24
CA ARG A 24 -0.73 -6.07 -7.59
C ARG A 24 -1.82 -6.53 -6.62
N THR A 25 -2.59 -7.55 -7.00
CA THR A 25 -3.65 -8.13 -6.14
C THR A 25 -3.07 -8.76 -4.88
N THR A 26 -2.00 -9.55 -5.02
CA THR A 26 -1.30 -10.17 -3.88
C THR A 26 -0.69 -9.12 -2.97
N LEU A 27 -0.02 -8.11 -3.54
CA LEU A 27 0.60 -7.03 -2.79
C LEU A 27 -0.47 -6.24 -2.01
N ARG A 28 -1.61 -5.90 -2.65
CA ARG A 28 -2.75 -5.24 -1.99
C ARG A 28 -3.23 -6.03 -0.77
N ARG A 29 -3.49 -7.34 -0.94
CA ARG A 29 -3.96 -8.19 0.17
C ARG A 29 -2.99 -8.21 1.35
N GLN A 30 -1.69 -8.24 1.08
CA GLN A 30 -0.67 -8.19 2.14
C GLN A 30 -0.68 -6.84 2.87
N MET A 31 -0.84 -5.74 2.15
CA MET A 31 -0.93 -4.39 2.74
C MET A 31 -2.21 -4.21 3.55
N GLU A 32 -3.36 -4.65 3.04
CA GLU A 32 -4.64 -4.65 3.76
C GLU A 32 -4.58 -5.50 5.04
N GLY A 33 -3.98 -6.69 4.94
CA GLY A 33 -3.71 -7.54 6.09
C GLY A 33 -2.83 -6.83 7.13
N LYS A 34 -1.84 -6.05 6.68
CA LYS A 34 -0.98 -5.24 7.56
C LYS A 34 -1.72 -4.08 8.21
N CYS A 35 -2.58 -3.37 7.47
CA CYS A 35 -3.42 -2.31 8.04
C CYS A 35 -4.40 -2.85 9.10
N SER A 36 -4.84 -4.09 8.93
CA SER A 36 -5.80 -4.76 9.82
C SER A 36 -5.15 -5.45 11.03
N GLN A 37 -3.82 -5.37 11.22
CA GLN A 37 -3.12 -6.06 12.32
C GLN A 37 -3.51 -5.54 13.72
N ILE A 38 -4.05 -4.33 13.81
CA ILE A 38 -4.58 -3.77 15.06
C ILE A 38 -6.10 -3.59 14.86
N PRO A 39 -6.91 -4.61 15.19
CA PRO A 39 -8.33 -4.66 14.88
C PRO A 39 -9.11 -3.49 15.49
N GLU A 40 -8.72 -3.04 16.68
CA GLU A 40 -9.33 -1.93 17.41
C GLU A 40 -9.27 -0.64 16.59
N LEU A 41 -8.25 -0.52 15.75
CA LEU A 41 -7.99 0.70 15.00
C LEU A 41 -8.68 0.75 13.63
N LYS A 42 -9.27 -0.37 13.16
CA LYS A 42 -10.00 -0.47 11.88
C LYS A 42 -9.35 0.31 10.72
N ARG A 43 -8.03 0.29 10.61
CA ARG A 43 -7.32 1.05 9.58
C ARG A 43 -7.54 0.40 8.22
N THR A 44 -7.77 1.22 7.21
CA THR A 44 -7.90 0.79 5.82
C THR A 44 -6.70 1.25 5.00
N LEU A 45 -6.32 0.45 4.01
CA LEU A 45 -5.33 0.85 3.03
C LEU A 45 -5.89 1.99 2.19
N GLN A 46 -5.22 3.14 2.16
CA GLN A 46 -5.65 4.32 1.41
C GLN A 46 -4.81 4.57 0.17
N ASN A 47 -3.49 4.60 0.31
CA ASN A 47 -2.59 4.95 -0.79
C ASN A 47 -1.40 3.99 -0.85
N VAL A 48 -0.95 3.68 -2.07
CA VAL A 48 0.28 2.94 -2.35
C VAL A 48 1.09 3.76 -3.34
N GLU A 49 2.14 4.40 -2.86
CA GLU A 49 2.94 5.33 -3.64
C GLU A 49 4.41 4.94 -3.54
N ARG A 50 5.07 4.79 -4.69
CA ARG A 50 6.44 4.27 -4.79
C ARG A 50 6.60 2.96 -3.97
N CYS A 51 7.41 3.02 -2.92
CA CYS A 51 7.73 1.91 -2.03
C CYS A 51 7.13 2.10 -0.63
N ARG A 52 6.02 2.84 -0.55
CA ARG A 52 5.31 3.13 0.69
C ARG A 52 3.81 2.91 0.54
N PHE A 53 3.17 2.57 1.65
CA PHE A 53 1.72 2.52 1.71
C PHE A 53 1.20 3.12 3.01
N THR A 54 0.00 3.69 2.93
CA THR A 54 -0.64 4.37 4.05
C THR A 54 -1.86 3.60 4.52
N CYS A 55 -1.87 3.27 5.80
CA CYS A 55 -3.03 2.78 6.53
C CYS A 55 -3.67 3.95 7.27
N GLU A 56 -4.96 4.17 7.09
CA GLU A 56 -5.69 5.29 7.69
C GLU A 56 -6.89 4.80 8.51
N MET A 57 -7.06 5.37 9.70
CA MET A 57 -8.31 5.33 10.45
C MET A 57 -8.95 6.70 10.40
N LYS A 58 -10.27 6.72 10.17
CA LYS A 58 -11.13 7.89 10.41
C LYS A 58 -12.09 7.55 11.54
N ASP A 59 -12.05 8.31 12.62
CA ASP A 59 -13.09 8.29 13.65
C ASP A 59 -13.89 9.59 13.57
N THR A 60 -15.21 9.45 13.49
CA THR A 60 -16.20 10.55 13.38
C THR A 60 -17.20 10.55 14.52
N SER A 61 -17.06 9.64 15.49
CA SER A 61 -18.08 9.32 16.49
C SER A 61 -18.24 10.36 17.61
N SER A 62 -17.29 11.30 17.78
CA SER A 62 -17.23 12.23 18.91
C SER A 62 -17.39 13.71 18.54
N GLY A 63 -17.79 14.04 17.30
CA GLY A 63 -17.84 15.43 16.80
C GLY A 63 -16.46 16.04 16.49
N HIS A 64 -15.38 15.34 16.83
CA HIS A 64 -14.02 15.61 16.38
C HIS A 64 -13.65 14.65 15.26
N ASN A 65 -13.20 15.18 14.12
CA ASN A 65 -12.67 14.37 13.02
C ASN A 65 -11.23 13.93 13.37
N VAL A 66 -11.07 12.72 13.90
CA VAL A 66 -9.75 12.16 14.19
C VAL A 66 -9.31 11.31 13.01
N VAL A 67 -8.23 11.72 12.36
CA VAL A 67 -7.58 10.95 11.29
C VAL A 67 -6.22 10.48 11.78
N SER A 68 -6.05 9.17 11.92
CA SER A 68 -4.76 8.56 12.25
C SER A 68 -4.19 7.92 10.99
N LYS A 69 -3.04 8.42 10.54
CA LYS A 69 -2.30 7.88 9.39
C LYS A 69 -1.06 7.15 9.89
N GLN A 70 -0.83 5.97 9.34
CA GLN A 70 0.42 5.22 9.52
C GLN A 70 0.99 4.86 8.16
N VAL A 71 2.24 5.27 7.94
CA VAL A 71 2.95 5.01 6.68
C VAL A 71 3.94 3.87 6.91
N PHE A 72 3.88 2.86 6.04
CA PHE A 72 4.78 1.72 6.04
C PHE A 72 5.63 1.72 4.78
N ARG A 73 6.83 1.14 4.87
CA ARG A 73 7.68 0.85 3.71
C ARG A 73 7.39 -0.57 3.21
N LEU A 74 7.37 -0.73 1.90
CA LEU A 74 7.46 -2.03 1.26
C LEU A 74 8.84 -2.64 1.54
N LYS A 75 8.93 -3.97 1.48
CA LYS A 75 10.20 -4.67 1.69
C LYS A 75 11.15 -4.36 0.54
N ASP A 76 12.44 -4.32 0.85
CA ASP A 76 13.46 -4.21 -0.18
C ASP A 76 13.36 -5.39 -1.16
N GLY A 77 13.59 -5.11 -2.45
CA GLY A 77 13.41 -6.04 -3.56
C GLY A 77 11.97 -6.15 -4.08
N THR A 78 10.98 -5.50 -3.45
CA THR A 78 9.60 -5.48 -3.99
C THR A 78 9.58 -4.72 -5.32
N PRO A 79 9.10 -5.32 -6.42
CA PRO A 79 8.91 -4.60 -7.68
C PRO A 79 7.99 -3.38 -7.51
N CYS A 80 8.42 -2.23 -8.01
CA CYS A 80 7.70 -0.95 -7.90
C CYS A 80 7.55 -0.20 -9.23
N GLY A 81 8.08 -0.75 -10.32
CA GLY A 81 7.99 -0.22 -11.68
C GLY A 81 8.57 -1.20 -12.69
N TYR A 82 8.65 -0.78 -13.96
CA TYR A 82 9.35 -1.54 -14.99
C TYR A 82 10.86 -1.50 -14.71
N ASP A 83 11.50 -2.65 -14.55
CA ASP A 83 12.91 -2.78 -14.15
C ASP A 83 13.30 -1.99 -12.88
N MET A 84 12.33 -1.76 -11.98
CA MET A 84 12.52 -1.02 -10.74
C MET A 84 12.08 -1.79 -9.51
N VAL A 85 12.82 -1.61 -8.42
CA VAL A 85 12.65 -2.33 -7.16
C VAL A 85 12.78 -1.41 -5.95
N CYS A 86 12.12 -1.78 -4.85
CA CYS A 86 12.20 -1.05 -3.60
C CYS A 86 13.55 -1.23 -2.91
N ARG A 87 14.13 -0.13 -2.41
CA ARG A 87 15.30 -0.13 -1.51
C ARG A 87 15.21 1.02 -0.53
N GLY A 88 15.21 0.74 0.77
CA GLY A 88 15.13 1.79 1.81
C GLY A 88 13.83 2.60 1.80
N GLY A 89 12.80 2.13 1.08
CA GLY A 89 11.54 2.86 0.87
C GLY A 89 11.53 3.79 -0.34
N GLU A 90 12.59 3.78 -1.16
CA GLU A 90 12.61 4.42 -2.49
C GLU A 90 12.46 3.35 -3.59
N CYS A 91 11.90 3.76 -4.73
CA CYS A 91 11.83 2.92 -5.94
C CYS A 91 13.02 3.28 -6.83
N ILE A 92 13.94 2.33 -7.00
CA ILE A 92 15.21 2.53 -7.72
C ILE A 92 15.28 1.61 -8.93
N ASP A 93 16.11 1.97 -9.90
CA ASP A 93 16.43 1.09 -11.02
C ASP A 93 17.13 -0.18 -10.50
N ILE A 94 16.81 -1.33 -11.08
CA ILE A 94 17.46 -2.59 -10.73
C ILE A 94 18.97 -2.56 -10.98
N LEU A 95 19.45 -1.70 -11.88
CA LEU A 95 20.88 -1.48 -12.13
C LEU A 95 21.56 -0.72 -10.98
N ASP A 96 20.81 0.05 -10.20
CA ASP A 96 21.30 0.76 -9.01
C ASP A 96 21.29 -0.14 -7.75
N MET A 97 20.82 -1.39 -7.87
CA MET A 97 21.03 -2.39 -6.83
C MET A 97 22.51 -2.76 -6.78
N ASN A 98 23.27 -2.10 -5.90
CA ASN A 98 24.56 -2.62 -5.45
C ASN A 98 24.33 -3.99 -4.79
N PHE A 99 24.63 -5.07 -5.51
CA PHE A 99 24.73 -6.43 -4.97
C PHE A 99 25.96 -6.47 -4.05
N VAL A 100 25.74 -6.81 -2.79
CA VAL A 100 26.78 -6.98 -1.77
C VAL A 100 27.19 -8.44 -1.71
#